data_AF-A0A812TM83-F1
#
_entry.id   AF-A0A812TM83-F1
#
_cell.length_a   1.000
_cell.length_b   1.000
_cell.length_c   1.000
_cell.angle_alpha   90.00
_cell.angle_beta   90.00
_cell.angle_gamma   90.00
#
_symmetry.space_group_name_H-M   'P 1'
#
loop_
_entity.id
_entity.type
_entity.pdbx_description
1 polymer ?
#
loop_
_entity_poly.entity_id
_entity_poly.type
_entity_poly.pdbx_seq_one_letter_code
_entity_poly.pdbx_strand_id
1 'polypeptide(L)'
;MLSSRVSVSSVPDKSTLAPESEHQLAIHQLNELYGAITSCTDKLQTQHDTCRTEEAAAKGFLLNAQVEYEALTNPPQPCYGQFNDGLLGKLEDHEVMMSCIEKIQDWAKALRSGGPRKKSNYDKAKERYIKKLASCSSLQHQFESSFCELRTTVDDSCTSLTTCFEQNLAIWEKSKPDFKTLEGSRKATFQAAEKVLCLVTEMLKPVVKEADIAKCDKLMVDTSSLTLPAFRKAPPAPICDTSAVATFPCEKGFLPLYYTGQDWYDAAPTDPCTPCTFSPSTTATTTGTNPPP
;
A
#
# COMPACT_ATOMS: atom_id res chain seq x y z
N MET A 1 5.92 -60.28 -52.93
CA MET A 1 5.12 -59.04 -53.06
C MET A 1 4.22 -58.93 -51.84
N LEU A 2 4.46 -57.96 -50.98
CA LEU A 2 3.46 -57.04 -50.42
C LEU A 2 4.17 -56.15 -49.40
N SER A 3 4.25 -54.89 -49.82
CA SER A 3 4.65 -53.72 -49.07
C SER A 3 3.57 -53.37 -48.05
N SER A 4 3.95 -53.00 -46.83
CA SER A 4 3.36 -51.83 -46.17
C SER A 4 4.23 -51.34 -45.01
N ARG A 5 4.67 -50.10 -45.18
CA ARG A 5 5.34 -49.25 -44.19
C ARG A 5 4.36 -48.92 -43.07
N VAL A 6 4.81 -49.00 -41.82
CA VAL A 6 4.20 -48.27 -40.72
C VAL A 6 5.07 -47.04 -40.48
N SER A 7 4.51 -45.87 -40.81
CA SER A 7 5.09 -44.57 -40.56
C SER A 7 5.23 -44.32 -39.07
N VAL A 8 6.45 -43.99 -38.64
CA VAL A 8 6.69 -43.36 -37.35
C VAL A 8 6.15 -41.93 -37.46
N SER A 9 4.97 -41.69 -36.87
CA SER A 9 4.43 -40.35 -36.75
C SER A 9 5.27 -39.60 -35.70
N SER A 10 5.98 -38.59 -36.15
CA SER A 10 6.67 -37.62 -35.31
C SER A 10 5.68 -36.96 -34.35
N VAL A 11 5.93 -37.11 -33.04
CA VAL A 11 5.28 -36.30 -32.01
C VAL A 11 5.68 -34.84 -32.27
N PRO A 12 4.73 -33.91 -32.46
CA PRO A 12 5.08 -32.51 -32.62
C PRO A 12 5.65 -31.97 -31.31
N ASP A 13 6.85 -31.42 -31.41
CA ASP A 13 7.49 -30.56 -30.43
C ASP A 13 6.57 -29.36 -30.16
N LYS A 14 5.84 -29.43 -29.05
CA LYS A 14 5.05 -28.32 -28.51
C LYS A 14 5.87 -27.62 -27.43
N SER A 15 7.04 -27.11 -27.82
CA SER A 15 7.70 -26.00 -27.15
C SER A 15 6.86 -24.74 -27.35
N THR A 16 5.79 -24.62 -26.57
CA THR A 16 5.01 -23.37 -26.51
C THR A 16 4.55 -23.20 -25.08
N LEU A 17 5.31 -22.37 -24.35
CA LEU A 17 5.00 -21.71 -23.09
C LEU A 17 4.49 -22.65 -21.98
N ALA A 18 5.36 -22.94 -21.03
CA ALA A 18 4.92 -23.44 -19.73
C ALA A 18 3.80 -22.52 -19.22
N PRO A 19 2.64 -23.06 -18.78
CA PRO A 19 1.67 -22.23 -18.08
C PRO A 19 2.41 -21.62 -16.90
N GLU A 20 2.38 -20.29 -16.77
CA GLU A 20 2.71 -19.66 -15.49
C GLU A 20 1.98 -20.45 -14.42
N SER A 21 2.73 -21.02 -13.48
CA SER A 21 2.10 -21.75 -12.39
C SER A 21 1.11 -20.81 -11.70
N GLU A 22 -0.01 -21.33 -11.22
CA GLU A 22 -1.03 -20.52 -10.51
C GLU A 22 -0.41 -19.61 -9.42
N HIS A 23 0.73 -20.03 -8.87
CA HIS A 23 1.57 -19.25 -7.97
C HIS A 23 2.18 -17.97 -8.59
N GLN A 24 2.72 -18.03 -9.81
CA GLN A 24 3.27 -16.85 -10.51
C GLN A 24 2.16 -15.85 -10.84
N LEU A 25 1.00 -16.37 -11.28
CA LEU A 25 -0.18 -15.53 -11.53
C LEU A 25 -0.66 -14.82 -10.25
N ALA A 26 -0.71 -15.53 -9.12
CA ALA A 26 -1.09 -14.95 -7.84
C ALA A 26 -0.10 -13.88 -7.36
N ILE A 27 1.22 -14.10 -7.54
CA ILE A 27 2.24 -13.09 -7.22
C ILE A 27 2.06 -11.83 -8.08
N HIS A 28 1.81 -11.99 -9.38
CA HIS A 28 1.58 -10.87 -10.28
C HIS A 28 0.38 -10.04 -9.85
N GLN A 29 -0.76 -10.69 -9.59
CA GLN A 29 -1.99 -10.02 -9.14
C GLN A 29 -1.81 -9.27 -7.82
N LEU A 30 -1.06 -9.84 -6.87
CA LEU A 30 -0.76 -9.20 -5.60
C LEU A 30 0.10 -7.93 -5.79
N ASN A 31 1.12 -8.01 -6.64
CA ASN A 31 1.99 -6.87 -6.96
C ASN A 31 1.22 -5.75 -7.66
N GLU A 32 0.31 -6.09 -8.59
CA GLU A 32 -0.56 -5.11 -9.24
C GLU A 32 -1.50 -4.42 -8.25
N LEU A 33 -2.12 -5.18 -7.34
CA LEU A 33 -2.99 -4.63 -6.30
C LEU A 33 -2.20 -3.68 -5.38
N TYR A 34 -1.03 -4.10 -4.92
CA TYR A 34 -0.16 -3.30 -4.07
C TYR A 34 0.27 -1.99 -4.76
N GLY A 35 0.66 -2.07 -6.03
CA GLY A 35 1.02 -0.89 -6.83
C GLY A 35 -0.17 0.07 -7.01
N ALA A 36 -1.37 -0.47 -7.24
CA ALA A 36 -2.59 0.33 -7.39
C ALA A 36 -2.97 1.06 -6.09
N ILE A 37 -2.93 0.38 -4.94
CA ILE A 37 -3.24 0.98 -3.63
C ILE A 37 -2.22 2.06 -3.29
N THR A 38 -0.92 1.76 -3.42
CA THR A 38 0.16 2.73 -3.16
C THR A 38 0.00 3.99 -4.01
N SER A 39 -0.24 3.82 -5.32
CA SER A 39 -0.46 4.95 -6.23
C SER A 39 -1.71 5.76 -5.86
N CYS A 40 -2.77 5.13 -5.36
CA CYS A 40 -3.96 5.82 -4.89
C CYS A 40 -3.68 6.65 -3.64
N THR A 41 -2.97 6.09 -2.66
CA THR A 41 -2.57 6.76 -1.42
C THR A 41 -1.69 7.99 -1.71
N ASP A 42 -0.67 7.85 -2.56
CA ASP A 42 0.22 8.96 -2.96
C ASP A 42 -0.55 10.09 -3.67
N LYS A 43 -1.53 9.71 -4.50
CA LYS A 43 -2.39 10.68 -5.20
C LYS A 43 -3.26 11.45 -4.21
N LEU A 44 -3.86 10.76 -3.23
CA LEU A 44 -4.68 11.39 -2.19
C LEU A 44 -3.84 12.35 -1.33
N GLN A 45 -2.61 11.96 -0.98
CA GLN A 45 -1.67 12.85 -0.29
C GLN A 45 -1.43 14.12 -1.11
N THR A 46 -1.03 13.97 -2.38
CA THR A 46 -0.74 15.11 -3.26
C THR A 46 -1.95 16.03 -3.45
N GLN A 47 -3.14 15.44 -3.59
CA GLN A 47 -4.39 16.18 -3.70
C GLN A 47 -4.73 16.94 -2.42
N HIS A 48 -4.52 16.32 -1.26
CA HIS A 48 -4.70 16.97 0.04
C HIS A 48 -3.75 18.17 0.20
N ASP A 49 -2.45 17.99 -0.07
CA ASP A 49 -1.45 19.05 0.09
C ASP A 49 -1.71 20.25 -0.85
N THR A 50 -2.09 19.94 -2.10
CA THR A 50 -2.53 20.95 -3.07
C THR A 50 -3.78 21.67 -2.56
N CYS A 51 -4.74 20.92 -2.01
CA CYS A 51 -5.96 21.49 -1.45
C CYS A 51 -5.66 22.46 -0.30
N ARG A 52 -4.79 22.08 0.64
CA ARG A 52 -4.44 22.91 1.79
C ARG A 52 -3.68 24.18 1.39
N THR A 53 -2.85 24.11 0.37
CA THR A 53 -2.22 25.31 -0.24
C THR A 53 -3.27 26.28 -0.78
N GLU A 54 -4.27 25.76 -1.50
CA GLU A 54 -5.38 26.56 -2.01
C GLU A 54 -6.33 27.07 -0.89
N GLU A 55 -6.51 26.31 0.19
CA GLU A 55 -7.24 26.73 1.38
C GLU A 55 -6.57 27.91 2.06
N ALA A 56 -5.24 27.84 2.25
CA ALA A 56 -4.43 28.93 2.79
C ALA A 56 -4.60 30.21 1.96
N ALA A 57 -4.55 30.09 0.63
CA ALA A 57 -4.81 31.22 -0.27
C ALA A 57 -6.25 31.75 -0.12
N ALA A 58 -7.26 30.87 -0.05
CA ALA A 58 -8.65 31.26 0.15
C ALA A 58 -8.88 32.01 1.48
N LYS A 59 -8.20 31.57 2.54
CA LYS A 59 -8.19 32.26 3.84
C LYS A 59 -7.55 33.64 3.74
N GLY A 60 -6.44 33.77 3.02
CA GLY A 60 -5.81 35.08 2.74
C GLY A 60 -6.77 36.05 2.03
N PHE A 61 -7.51 35.58 1.02
CA PHE A 61 -8.53 36.40 0.35
C PHE A 61 -9.68 36.80 1.28
N LEU A 62 -10.13 35.90 2.15
CA LEU A 62 -11.14 36.20 3.16
C LEU A 62 -10.69 37.32 4.11
N LEU A 63 -9.48 37.19 4.66
CA LEU A 63 -8.92 38.19 5.58
C LEU A 63 -8.75 39.56 4.90
N ASN A 64 -8.26 39.59 3.66
CA ASN A 64 -8.14 40.83 2.90
C ASN A 64 -9.52 41.47 2.66
N ALA A 65 -10.52 40.69 2.24
CA ALA A 65 -11.87 41.21 2.02
C ALA A 65 -12.52 41.71 3.32
N GLN A 66 -12.21 41.09 4.46
CA GLN A 66 -12.64 41.53 5.78
C GLN A 66 -12.03 42.90 6.11
N VAL A 67 -10.72 43.05 6.00
CA VAL A 67 -10.02 44.33 6.26
C VAL A 67 -10.55 45.45 5.36
N GLU A 68 -10.76 45.17 4.07
CA GLU A 68 -11.33 46.17 3.15
C GLU A 68 -12.76 46.59 3.51
N TYR A 69 -13.57 45.66 4.01
CA TYR A 69 -14.92 45.97 4.46
C TYR A 69 -14.90 46.77 5.76
N GLU A 70 -14.12 46.34 6.75
CA GLU A 70 -13.98 47.01 8.05
C GLU A 70 -13.42 48.43 7.91
N ALA A 71 -12.43 48.63 7.04
CA ALA A 71 -11.89 49.96 6.74
C ALA A 71 -12.96 50.92 6.19
N LEU A 72 -13.94 50.42 5.44
CA LEU A 72 -15.03 51.22 4.90
C LEU A 72 -16.15 51.46 5.92
N THR A 73 -16.38 50.53 6.84
CA THR A 73 -17.41 50.67 7.88
C THR A 73 -16.96 51.47 9.10
N ASN A 74 -15.65 51.67 9.27
CA ASN A 74 -15.11 52.49 10.35
C ASN A 74 -15.32 53.99 10.04
N PRO A 75 -16.13 54.72 10.84
CA PRO A 75 -16.35 56.14 10.62
C PRO A 75 -15.10 56.96 10.95
N PRO A 76 -14.95 58.17 10.37
CA PRO A 76 -13.78 59.00 10.59
C PRO A 76 -13.66 59.41 12.06
N GLN A 77 -12.56 59.01 12.70
CA GLN A 77 -12.20 59.42 14.04
C GLN A 77 -11.18 60.57 14.00
N PRO A 78 -11.15 61.49 14.99
CA PRO A 78 -12.04 61.54 16.15
C PRO A 78 -13.42 62.16 15.86
N CYS A 79 -13.67 62.64 14.64
CA CYS A 79 -14.87 63.40 14.28
C CYS A 79 -16.18 62.74 14.70
N TYR A 80 -16.37 61.45 14.41
CA TYR A 80 -17.59 60.74 14.77
C TYR A 80 -17.74 60.58 16.30
N GLY A 81 -16.63 60.36 17.02
CA GLY A 81 -16.63 60.32 18.49
C GLY A 81 -16.96 61.68 19.11
N GLN A 82 -16.26 62.73 18.67
CA GLN A 82 -16.46 64.10 19.17
C GLN A 82 -17.87 64.65 18.89
N PHE A 83 -18.48 64.25 17.77
CA PHE A 83 -19.86 64.59 17.46
C PHE A 83 -20.86 63.90 18.41
N ASN A 84 -20.64 62.62 18.72
CA ASN A 84 -21.48 61.86 19.66
C ASN A 84 -21.32 62.33 21.11
N ASP A 85 -20.11 62.74 21.51
CA ASP A 85 -19.82 63.19 22.88
C ASP A 85 -20.26 64.65 23.13
N GLY A 86 -20.81 65.33 22.13
CA GLY A 86 -21.26 66.72 22.23
C GLY A 86 -20.14 67.74 22.34
N LEU A 87 -18.89 67.33 22.08
CA LEU A 87 -17.68 68.16 22.23
C LEU A 87 -17.54 69.23 21.14
N LEU A 88 -18.27 69.12 20.02
CA LEU A 88 -18.25 70.06 18.88
C LEU A 88 -19.49 70.98 18.83
N GLY A 89 -20.20 71.14 19.95
CA GLY A 89 -21.49 71.86 20.00
C GLY A 89 -21.40 73.37 20.27
N LYS A 90 -20.20 73.94 20.42
CA LYS A 90 -20.02 75.36 20.77
C LYS A 90 -19.70 76.23 19.54
N LEU A 91 -20.00 77.52 19.64
CA LEU A 91 -19.72 78.51 18.58
C LEU A 91 -18.21 78.62 18.27
N GLU A 92 -17.35 78.45 19.27
CA GLU A 92 -15.88 78.44 19.12
C GLU A 92 -15.35 77.26 18.30
N ASP A 93 -16.13 76.17 18.21
CA ASP A 93 -15.76 74.95 17.52
C ASP A 93 -16.38 74.85 16.10
N HIS A 94 -17.01 75.93 15.61
CA HIS A 94 -17.79 75.91 14.35
C HIS A 94 -17.00 75.38 13.15
N GLU A 95 -15.77 75.86 12.94
CA GLU A 95 -14.91 75.43 11.83
C GLU A 95 -14.51 73.95 11.93
N VAL A 96 -14.22 73.49 13.16
CA VAL A 96 -13.87 72.08 13.43
C VAL A 96 -15.08 71.18 13.19
N MET A 97 -16.26 71.61 13.63
CA MET A 97 -17.53 70.93 13.39
C MET A 97 -17.82 70.81 11.89
N MET A 98 -17.70 71.91 11.12
CA MET A 98 -17.94 71.89 9.67
C MET A 98 -16.97 70.96 8.94
N SER A 99 -15.67 70.99 9.28
CA SER A 99 -14.70 70.04 8.71
C SER A 99 -15.03 68.57 9.04
N CYS A 100 -15.51 68.29 10.25
CA CYS A 100 -15.93 66.95 10.63
C CYS A 100 -17.20 66.50 9.89
N ILE A 101 -18.16 67.39 9.67
CA ILE A 101 -19.36 67.10 8.87
C ILE A 101 -18.98 66.70 7.45
N GLU A 102 -18.05 67.42 6.81
CA GLU A 102 -17.56 67.08 5.46
C GLU A 102 -16.93 65.68 5.42
N LYS A 103 -16.05 65.36 6.38
CA LYS A 103 -15.42 64.03 6.48
C LYS A 103 -16.45 62.91 6.67
N ILE A 104 -17.45 63.12 7.53
CA ILE A 104 -18.54 62.17 7.75
C ILE A 104 -19.38 62.03 6.48
N GLN A 105 -19.66 63.12 5.77
CA GLN A 105 -20.42 63.10 4.53
C GLN A 105 -19.70 62.29 3.45
N ASP A 106 -18.39 62.48 3.29
CA ASP A 106 -17.60 61.77 2.29
C ASP A 106 -17.43 60.29 2.63
N TRP A 107 -17.20 59.96 3.91
CA TRP A 107 -17.23 58.58 4.39
C TRP A 107 -18.60 57.93 4.11
N ALA A 108 -19.71 58.59 4.46
CA ALA A 108 -21.06 58.06 4.25
C ALA A 108 -21.36 57.84 2.76
N LYS A 109 -20.91 58.75 1.88
CA LYS A 109 -20.99 58.55 0.42
C LYS A 109 -20.21 57.31 -0.01
N ALA A 110 -18.97 57.17 0.43
CA ALA A 110 -18.10 56.03 0.09
C ALA A 110 -18.71 54.71 0.57
N LEU A 111 -19.19 54.65 1.82
CA LEU A 111 -19.86 53.50 2.39
C LEU A 111 -21.12 53.14 1.61
N ARG A 112 -21.96 54.11 1.27
CA ARG A 112 -23.19 53.88 0.48
C ARG A 112 -22.87 53.31 -0.90
N SER A 113 -21.83 53.81 -1.58
CA SER A 113 -21.45 53.34 -2.91
C SER A 113 -20.67 52.02 -2.92
N GLY A 114 -19.77 51.82 -1.96
CA GLY A 114 -18.80 50.73 -1.95
C GLY A 114 -19.16 49.58 -1.01
N GLY A 115 -19.95 49.85 0.03
CA GLY A 115 -20.31 48.92 1.09
C GLY A 115 -20.96 47.64 0.57
N PRO A 116 -22.02 47.70 -0.26
CA PRO A 116 -22.65 46.50 -0.80
C PRO A 116 -21.67 45.61 -1.58
N ARG A 117 -20.75 46.20 -2.36
CA ARG A 117 -19.74 45.48 -3.11
C ARG A 117 -18.70 44.83 -2.20
N LYS A 118 -18.14 45.57 -1.24
CA LYS A 118 -17.15 45.03 -0.28
C LYS A 118 -17.76 43.92 0.58
N LYS A 119 -19.00 44.09 1.06
CA LYS A 119 -19.75 43.04 1.74
C LYS A 119 -19.93 41.79 0.87
N SER A 120 -20.37 41.97 -0.37
CA SER A 120 -20.54 40.84 -1.30
C SER A 120 -19.21 40.11 -1.57
N ASN A 121 -18.10 40.84 -1.69
CA ASN A 121 -16.78 40.24 -1.85
C ASN A 121 -16.37 39.42 -0.62
N TYR A 122 -16.57 39.95 0.58
CA TYR A 122 -16.33 39.22 1.83
C TYR A 122 -17.19 37.95 1.91
N ASP A 123 -18.50 38.06 1.67
CA ASP A 123 -19.42 36.91 1.73
C ASP A 123 -19.00 35.81 0.74
N LYS A 124 -18.60 36.19 -0.49
CA LYS A 124 -18.09 35.25 -1.51
C LYS A 124 -16.74 34.62 -1.11
N ALA A 125 -15.82 35.41 -0.55
CA ALA A 125 -14.53 34.89 -0.09
C ALA A 125 -14.73 33.91 1.07
N LYS A 126 -15.64 34.22 1.99
CA LYS A 126 -16.03 33.35 3.11
C LYS A 126 -16.61 32.04 2.62
N GLU A 127 -17.53 32.08 1.67
CA GLU A 127 -18.12 30.87 1.08
C GLU A 127 -17.06 30.00 0.40
N ARG A 128 -16.14 30.61 -0.37
CA ARG A 128 -15.02 29.89 -1.00
C ARG A 128 -14.11 29.23 0.03
N TYR A 129 -13.74 29.95 1.09
CA TYR A 129 -12.93 29.41 2.17
C TYR A 129 -13.61 28.23 2.85
N ILE A 130 -14.89 28.36 3.25
CA ILE A 130 -15.64 27.27 3.91
C ILE A 130 -15.75 26.04 3.01
N LYS A 131 -16.05 26.23 1.71
CA LYS A 131 -16.10 25.13 0.73
C LYS A 131 -14.75 24.45 0.60
N LYS A 132 -13.67 25.23 0.60
CA LYS A 132 -12.32 24.70 0.45
C LYS A 132 -11.87 23.93 1.67
N LEU A 133 -12.08 24.50 2.86
CA LEU A 133 -11.87 23.83 4.15
C LEU A 133 -12.54 22.45 4.15
N ALA A 134 -13.85 22.38 3.89
CA ALA A 134 -14.59 21.11 3.88
C ALA A 134 -14.05 20.11 2.84
N SER A 135 -13.64 20.58 1.66
CA SER A 135 -13.03 19.72 0.64
C SER A 135 -11.68 19.17 1.08
N CYS A 136 -10.85 19.98 1.75
CA CYS A 136 -9.53 19.56 2.20
C CYS A 136 -9.63 18.62 3.41
N SER A 137 -10.55 18.88 4.34
CA SER A 137 -10.93 17.94 5.40
C SER A 137 -11.33 16.58 4.85
N SER A 138 -12.15 16.55 3.79
CA SER A 138 -12.57 15.29 3.16
C SER A 138 -11.40 14.55 2.48
N LEU A 139 -10.48 15.27 1.84
CA LEU A 139 -9.27 14.68 1.26
C LEU A 139 -8.32 14.15 2.34
N GLN A 140 -8.21 14.84 3.48
CA GLN A 140 -7.45 14.38 4.63
C GLN A 140 -7.96 13.02 5.11
N HIS A 141 -9.27 12.90 5.36
CA HIS A 141 -9.86 11.63 5.79
C HIS A 141 -9.68 10.50 4.75
N GLN A 142 -9.80 10.81 3.46
CA GLN A 142 -9.57 9.82 2.39
C GLN A 142 -8.11 9.36 2.37
N PHE A 143 -7.16 10.29 2.49
CA PHE A 143 -5.74 9.98 2.56
C PHE A 143 -5.42 9.10 3.78
N GLU A 144 -5.86 9.50 4.97
CA GLU A 144 -5.66 8.74 6.21
C GLU A 144 -6.26 7.34 6.12
N SER A 145 -7.49 7.22 5.63
CA SER A 145 -8.15 5.93 5.45
C SER A 145 -7.43 5.04 4.45
N SER A 146 -7.03 5.58 3.29
CA SER A 146 -6.31 4.83 2.26
C SER A 146 -4.93 4.38 2.77
N PHE A 147 -4.25 5.19 3.56
CA PHE A 147 -2.99 4.81 4.18
C PHE A 147 -3.17 3.66 5.17
N CYS A 148 -4.22 3.71 6.00
CA CYS A 148 -4.54 2.62 6.93
C CYS A 148 -4.88 1.31 6.20
N GLU A 149 -5.58 1.39 5.06
CA GLU A 149 -5.88 0.23 4.21
C GLU A 149 -4.61 -0.35 3.56
N LEU A 150 -3.73 0.52 3.05
CA LEU A 150 -2.42 0.12 2.52
C LEU A 150 -1.61 -0.62 3.58
N ARG A 151 -1.54 -0.07 4.80
CA ARG A 151 -0.85 -0.72 5.90
C ARG A 151 -1.42 -2.10 6.23
N THR A 152 -2.74 -2.19 6.36
CA THR A 152 -3.42 -3.46 6.65
C THR A 152 -3.12 -4.49 5.57
N THR A 153 -3.19 -4.09 4.31
CA THR A 153 -2.88 -4.95 3.16
C THR A 153 -1.43 -5.44 3.19
N VAL A 154 -0.47 -4.57 3.53
CA VAL A 154 0.94 -4.94 3.68
C VAL A 154 1.13 -5.95 4.81
N ASP A 155 0.58 -5.67 6.00
CA ASP A 155 0.71 -6.54 7.18
C ASP A 155 0.06 -7.93 6.95
N ASP A 156 -1.12 -7.97 6.32
CA ASP A 156 -1.82 -9.21 5.96
C ASP A 156 -1.06 -10.01 4.89
N SER A 157 -0.47 -9.32 3.91
CA SER A 157 0.36 -9.94 2.88
C SER A 157 1.63 -10.55 3.49
N CYS A 158 2.27 -9.85 4.43
CA CYS A 158 3.43 -10.37 5.18
C CYS A 158 3.09 -11.64 5.96
N THR A 159 1.95 -11.63 6.66
CA THR A 159 1.47 -12.78 7.43
C THR A 159 1.16 -13.96 6.52
N SER A 160 0.52 -13.70 5.38
CA SER A 160 0.19 -14.71 4.37
C SER A 160 1.44 -15.31 3.74
N LEU A 161 2.44 -14.49 3.42
CA LEU A 161 3.73 -14.92 2.87
C LEU A 161 4.48 -15.83 3.85
N THR A 162 4.53 -15.44 5.12
CA THR A 162 5.17 -16.23 6.19
C THR A 162 4.48 -17.58 6.35
N THR A 163 3.15 -17.58 6.46
CA THR A 163 2.34 -18.80 6.59
C THR A 163 2.53 -19.74 5.40
N CYS A 164 2.50 -19.20 4.18
CA CYS A 164 2.71 -19.97 2.96
C CYS A 164 4.11 -20.58 2.92
N PHE A 165 5.15 -19.82 3.30
CA PHE A 165 6.52 -20.32 3.36
C PHE A 165 6.65 -21.47 4.37
N GLU A 166 6.12 -21.30 5.59
CA GLU A 166 6.19 -22.33 6.63
C GLU A 166 5.48 -23.63 6.23
N GLN A 167 4.30 -23.53 5.62
CA GLN A 167 3.56 -24.69 5.11
C GLN A 167 4.34 -25.42 4.02
N ASN A 168 4.89 -24.69 3.04
CA ASN A 168 5.66 -25.28 1.95
C ASN A 168 7.00 -25.85 2.45
N LEU A 169 7.66 -25.21 3.42
CA LEU A 169 8.85 -25.72 4.06
C LEU A 169 8.55 -27.05 4.78
N ALA A 170 7.42 -27.15 5.48
CA ALA A 170 7.01 -28.39 6.13
C ALA A 170 6.73 -29.52 5.12
N ILE A 171 6.08 -29.23 4.00
CA ILE A 171 5.87 -30.21 2.90
C ILE A 171 7.21 -30.65 2.32
N TRP A 172 8.10 -29.69 2.07
CA TRP A 172 9.41 -29.93 1.52
C TRP A 172 10.29 -30.80 2.43
N GLU A 173 10.33 -30.51 3.74
CA GLU A 173 11.02 -31.31 4.75
C GLU A 173 10.47 -32.75 4.80
N LYS A 174 9.14 -32.92 4.73
CA LYS A 174 8.50 -34.24 4.70
C LYS A 174 8.85 -35.05 3.45
N SER A 175 9.18 -34.40 2.32
CA SER A 175 9.53 -35.09 1.08
C SER A 175 10.99 -35.61 1.02
N LYS A 176 11.86 -35.19 1.94
CA LYS A 176 13.26 -35.67 2.04
C LYS A 176 13.39 -37.19 2.19
N PRO A 177 12.69 -37.85 3.14
CA PRO A 177 12.75 -39.30 3.27
C PRO A 177 12.18 -40.01 2.03
N ASP A 178 11.14 -39.46 1.40
CA ASP A 178 10.53 -40.03 0.21
C ASP A 178 11.51 -40.02 -0.97
N PHE A 179 12.30 -38.96 -1.13
CA PHE A 179 13.32 -38.86 -2.18
C PHE A 179 14.34 -40.01 -2.11
N LYS A 180 14.87 -40.29 -0.91
CA LYS A 180 15.81 -41.42 -0.71
C LYS A 180 15.13 -42.77 -0.88
N THR A 181 13.89 -42.89 -0.43
CA THR A 181 13.10 -44.11 -0.58
C THR A 181 12.83 -44.42 -2.04
N LEU A 182 12.46 -43.42 -2.84
CA LEU A 182 12.29 -43.55 -4.29
C LEU A 182 13.60 -43.95 -4.98
N GLU A 183 14.73 -43.34 -4.63
CA GLU A 183 16.04 -43.73 -5.19
C GLU A 183 16.33 -45.21 -4.91
N GLY A 184 16.20 -45.65 -3.66
CA GLY A 184 16.42 -47.04 -3.27
C GLY A 184 15.48 -48.00 -3.99
N SER A 185 14.19 -47.65 -4.10
CA SER A 185 13.20 -48.43 -4.84
C SER A 185 13.56 -48.56 -6.32
N ARG A 186 14.01 -47.48 -6.97
CA ARG A 186 14.42 -47.50 -8.38
C ARG A 186 15.68 -48.33 -8.61
N LYS A 187 16.66 -48.24 -7.70
CA LYS A 187 17.86 -49.10 -7.72
C LYS A 187 17.50 -50.57 -7.59
N ALA A 188 16.65 -50.94 -6.62
CA ALA A 188 16.18 -52.32 -6.45
C ALA A 188 15.41 -52.83 -7.67
N THR A 189 14.53 -52.01 -8.24
CA THR A 189 13.77 -52.35 -9.45
C THR A 189 14.69 -52.61 -10.64
N PHE A 190 15.71 -51.78 -10.83
CA PHE A 190 16.69 -51.96 -11.91
C PHE A 190 17.52 -53.23 -11.73
N GLN A 191 17.98 -53.51 -10.50
CA GLN A 191 18.69 -54.75 -10.20
C GLN A 191 17.85 -56.00 -10.49
N ALA A 192 16.57 -55.98 -10.11
CA ALA A 192 15.65 -57.09 -10.38
C ALA A 192 15.43 -57.28 -11.89
N ALA A 193 15.23 -56.19 -12.64
CA ALA A 193 15.04 -56.24 -14.08
C ALA A 193 16.25 -56.84 -14.82
N GLU A 194 17.47 -56.43 -14.46
CA GLU A 194 18.71 -56.96 -15.05
C GLU A 194 18.93 -58.44 -14.73
N LYS A 195 18.57 -58.89 -13.51
CA LYS A 195 18.60 -60.33 -13.17
C LYS A 195 17.61 -61.14 -13.98
N VAL A 196 16.38 -60.64 -14.14
CA VAL A 196 15.36 -61.28 -14.99
C VAL A 196 15.84 -61.35 -16.44
N LEU A 197 16.41 -60.27 -16.97
CA LEU A 197 16.94 -60.23 -18.32
C LEU A 197 18.08 -61.25 -18.52
N CYS A 198 18.98 -61.38 -17.54
CA CYS A 198 20.02 -62.40 -17.54
C CYS A 198 19.42 -63.81 -17.59
N LEU A 199 18.47 -64.12 -16.69
CA LEU A 199 17.82 -65.43 -16.63
C LEU A 199 17.12 -65.78 -17.95
N VAL A 200 16.34 -64.85 -18.52
CA VAL A 200 15.68 -65.03 -19.81
C VAL A 200 16.71 -65.29 -20.91
N THR A 201 17.82 -64.56 -20.93
CA THR A 201 18.89 -64.74 -21.92
C THR A 201 19.54 -66.13 -21.82
N GLU A 202 19.79 -66.61 -20.60
CA GLU A 202 20.34 -67.94 -20.34
C GLU A 202 19.35 -69.05 -20.74
N MET A 203 18.05 -68.87 -20.50
CA MET A 203 16.99 -69.82 -20.90
C MET A 203 16.80 -69.95 -22.41
N LEU A 204 17.27 -68.98 -23.20
CA LEU A 204 17.23 -69.05 -24.67
C LEU A 204 18.35 -69.92 -25.28
N LYS A 205 19.26 -70.45 -24.46
CA LYS A 205 20.32 -71.36 -24.93
C LYS A 205 19.74 -72.76 -25.27
N PRO A 206 20.35 -73.51 -26.21
CA PRO A 206 19.91 -74.87 -26.55
C PRO A 206 19.97 -75.87 -25.38
N VAL A 207 20.88 -75.64 -24.42
CA VAL A 207 21.04 -76.42 -23.19
C VAL A 207 21.33 -75.44 -22.05
N VAL A 208 20.51 -75.47 -21.01
CA VAL A 208 20.67 -74.63 -19.80
C VAL A 208 21.35 -75.46 -18.72
N LYS A 209 22.41 -74.93 -18.10
CA LYS A 209 23.09 -75.57 -16.97
C LYS A 209 22.72 -74.88 -15.66
N GLU A 210 22.80 -75.60 -14.55
CA GLU A 210 22.59 -75.03 -13.21
C GLU A 210 23.55 -73.86 -12.91
N ALA A 211 24.78 -73.94 -13.43
CA ALA A 211 25.77 -72.87 -13.34
C ALA A 211 25.33 -71.56 -14.05
N ASP A 212 24.53 -71.65 -15.12
CA ASP A 212 24.03 -70.49 -15.86
C ASP A 212 23.00 -69.70 -15.04
N ILE A 213 22.10 -70.41 -14.36
CA ILE A 213 21.10 -69.83 -13.44
C ILE A 213 21.81 -69.21 -12.23
N ALA A 214 22.75 -69.95 -11.61
CA ALA A 214 23.49 -69.49 -10.45
C ALA A 214 24.34 -68.23 -10.73
N LYS A 215 24.79 -68.05 -11.98
CA LYS A 215 25.48 -66.83 -12.43
C LYS A 215 24.54 -65.63 -12.43
N CYS A 216 23.31 -65.76 -12.93
CA CYS A 216 22.34 -64.67 -12.94
C CYS A 216 21.86 -64.31 -11.53
N ASP A 217 21.69 -65.27 -10.63
CA ASP A 217 21.32 -65.00 -9.24
C ASP A 217 22.37 -64.15 -8.51
N LYS A 218 23.65 -64.44 -8.79
CA LYS A 218 24.81 -63.72 -8.24
C LYS A 218 25.19 -62.48 -9.05
N LEU A 219 24.43 -62.12 -10.08
CA LEU A 219 24.72 -60.94 -10.90
C LEU A 219 24.70 -59.68 -10.02
N MET A 220 25.83 -58.98 -10.01
CA MET A 220 25.95 -57.66 -9.42
C MET A 220 25.73 -56.62 -10.51
N VAL A 221 24.67 -55.83 -10.34
CA VAL A 221 24.26 -54.81 -11.29
C VAL A 221 24.72 -53.45 -10.77
N ASP A 222 25.46 -52.72 -11.60
CA ASP A 222 25.85 -51.35 -11.28
C ASP A 222 24.62 -50.43 -11.30
N THR A 223 24.40 -49.71 -10.21
CA THR A 223 23.30 -48.75 -10.04
C THR A 223 23.80 -47.32 -9.85
N SER A 224 25.09 -47.07 -10.09
CA SER A 224 25.73 -45.77 -9.93
C SER A 224 25.01 -44.66 -10.70
N SER A 225 24.56 -44.96 -11.92
CA SER A 225 23.78 -44.07 -12.81
C SER A 225 22.41 -43.67 -12.27
N LEU A 226 21.86 -44.42 -11.31
CA LEU A 226 20.59 -44.14 -10.64
C LEU A 226 20.77 -43.38 -9.33
N THR A 227 22.01 -42.97 -9.01
CA THR A 227 22.26 -42.17 -7.82
C THR A 227 21.76 -40.76 -8.01
N LEU A 228 20.77 -40.37 -7.19
CA LEU A 228 20.23 -39.03 -7.27
C LEU A 228 21.22 -38.02 -6.66
N PRO A 229 21.25 -36.77 -7.17
CA PRO A 229 22.03 -35.72 -6.54
C PRO A 229 21.55 -35.49 -5.10
N ALA A 230 22.38 -34.82 -4.30
CA ALA A 230 21.99 -34.41 -2.96
C ALA A 230 20.64 -33.67 -3.02
N PHE A 231 19.75 -34.02 -2.08
CA PHE A 231 18.49 -33.31 -1.94
C PHE A 231 18.77 -31.83 -1.86
N ARG A 232 18.01 -31.02 -2.60
CA ARG A 232 18.25 -29.57 -2.67
C ARG A 232 18.19 -28.96 -1.27
N LYS A 233 18.70 -27.75 -1.10
CA LYS A 233 18.46 -26.96 0.12
C LYS A 233 17.14 -26.21 -0.02
N ALA A 234 16.46 -26.00 1.10
CA ALA A 234 15.30 -25.12 1.12
C ALA A 234 15.75 -23.69 0.76
N PRO A 235 14.90 -22.91 0.07
CA PRO A 235 15.14 -21.48 -0.03
C PRO A 235 15.12 -20.83 1.37
N PRO A 236 15.82 -19.70 1.56
CA PRO A 236 15.72 -18.93 2.79
C PRO A 236 14.30 -18.40 2.98
N ALA A 237 13.94 -18.11 4.23
CA ALA A 237 12.68 -17.46 4.55
C ALA A 237 12.58 -16.10 3.83
N PRO A 238 11.42 -15.76 3.26
CA PRO A 238 11.22 -14.46 2.65
C PRO A 238 11.27 -13.35 3.71
N ILE A 239 11.81 -12.20 3.34
CA ILE A 239 11.78 -10.99 4.16
C ILE A 239 10.54 -10.20 3.76
N CYS A 240 9.75 -9.77 4.74
CA CYS A 240 8.68 -8.80 4.49
C CYS A 240 9.09 -7.41 4.96
N ASP A 241 9.12 -6.46 4.03
CA ASP A 241 9.44 -5.08 4.31
C ASP A 241 8.17 -4.27 4.58
N THR A 242 7.99 -3.82 5.82
CA THR A 242 6.87 -2.98 6.26
C THR A 242 7.28 -1.52 6.46
N SER A 243 8.51 -1.15 6.10
CA SER A 243 9.06 0.18 6.37
C SER A 243 8.25 1.32 5.74
N ALA A 244 7.72 1.10 4.53
CA ALA A 244 6.90 2.08 3.81
C ALA A 244 5.60 2.47 4.55
N VAL A 245 5.07 1.57 5.39
CA VAL A 245 3.82 1.77 6.14
C VAL A 245 4.06 1.85 7.66
N ALA A 246 5.32 1.87 8.08
CA ALA A 246 5.71 1.82 9.49
C ALA A 246 5.22 3.05 10.27
N THR A 247 5.23 4.22 9.63
CA THR A 247 4.69 5.48 10.18
C THR A 247 3.31 5.72 9.59
N PHE A 248 2.26 5.65 10.42
CA PHE A 248 0.86 5.67 9.96
C PHE A 248 0.03 6.74 10.69
N PRO A 249 -1.20 7.05 10.21
CA PRO A 249 -2.01 8.13 10.75
C PRO A 249 -2.05 8.19 12.28
N CYS A 250 -1.79 9.40 12.77
CA CYS A 250 -1.85 9.83 14.17
C CYS A 250 -0.73 9.30 15.06
N GLU A 251 0.22 8.57 14.51
CA GLU A 251 1.49 8.35 15.18
C GLU A 251 2.35 9.62 15.20
N LYS A 252 3.27 9.66 16.19
CA LYS A 252 4.18 10.79 16.42
C LYS A 252 4.98 11.18 15.17
N GLY A 253 5.35 10.22 14.32
CA GLY A 253 6.11 10.47 13.09
C GLY A 253 5.27 10.95 11.91
N PHE A 254 3.96 10.66 11.90
CA PHE A 254 3.10 10.91 10.75
C PHE A 254 2.74 12.38 10.60
N LEU A 255 2.34 13.01 11.70
CA LEU A 255 1.94 14.43 11.71
C LEU A 255 3.04 15.36 11.17
N PRO A 256 4.31 15.30 11.63
CA PRO A 256 5.35 16.17 11.07
C PRO A 256 5.70 15.85 9.63
N LEU A 257 5.58 14.58 9.21
CA LEU A 257 5.89 14.19 7.85
C LEU A 257 4.85 14.72 6.85
N TYR A 258 3.56 14.57 7.15
CA TYR A 258 2.50 14.87 6.21
C TYR A 258 1.77 16.19 6.47
N TYR A 259 1.78 16.71 7.70
CA TYR A 259 0.98 17.88 8.08
C TYR A 259 1.81 19.00 8.73
N THR A 260 2.23 18.87 9.98
CA THR A 260 2.78 19.98 10.78
C THR A 260 4.15 20.46 10.27
N GLY A 261 4.82 19.69 9.41
CA GLY A 261 6.06 20.09 8.76
C GLY A 261 5.87 20.76 7.40
N GLN A 262 4.62 20.89 6.93
CA GLN A 262 4.31 21.45 5.62
C GLN A 262 4.17 22.99 5.68
N ASP A 263 4.61 23.66 4.63
CA ASP A 263 4.60 25.14 4.53
C ASP A 263 3.18 25.74 4.63
N TRP A 264 2.15 24.98 4.24
CA TRP A 264 0.75 25.42 4.30
C TRP A 264 0.12 25.32 5.69
N TYR A 265 0.75 24.60 6.63
CA TYR A 265 0.10 24.16 7.87
C TYR A 265 -0.36 25.31 8.78
N ASP A 266 0.48 26.34 8.96
CA ASP A 266 0.13 27.49 9.82
C ASP A 266 -1.08 28.27 9.29
N ALA A 267 -1.23 28.34 7.97
CA ALA A 267 -2.33 29.05 7.34
C ALA A 267 -3.60 28.18 7.21
N ALA A 268 -3.44 26.88 6.96
CA ALA A 268 -4.51 25.91 6.74
C ALA A 268 -4.27 24.64 7.57
N PRO A 269 -4.46 24.69 8.91
CA PRO A 269 -4.21 23.55 9.76
C PRO A 269 -5.17 22.40 9.43
N THR A 270 -4.69 21.18 9.67
CA THR A 270 -5.48 19.97 9.46
C THR A 270 -6.55 19.78 10.53
N ASP A 271 -7.57 18.99 10.20
CA ASP A 271 -8.49 18.47 11.20
C ASP A 271 -7.78 17.48 12.13
N PRO A 272 -8.36 17.15 13.30
CA PRO A 272 -7.86 16.09 14.14
C PRO A 272 -7.69 14.79 13.32
N CYS A 273 -6.49 14.23 13.40
CA CYS A 273 -6.15 13.02 12.68
C CYS A 273 -7.04 11.83 13.10
N THR A 274 -7.38 10.97 12.13
CA THR A 274 -8.16 9.75 12.33
C THR A 274 -7.24 8.54 12.53
N PRO A 275 -7.22 7.90 13.70
CA PRO A 275 -6.35 6.76 13.93
C PRO A 275 -6.81 5.55 13.13
N CYS A 276 -5.86 4.73 12.67
CA CYS A 276 -6.18 3.46 12.04
C CYS A 276 -6.88 2.51 13.03
N THR A 277 -7.99 1.91 12.60
CA THR A 277 -8.67 0.85 13.37
C THR A 277 -8.13 -0.50 12.95
N PHE A 278 -7.26 -1.09 13.76
CA PHE A 278 -6.81 -2.46 13.56
C PHE A 278 -7.66 -3.40 14.41
N SER A 279 -8.15 -4.49 13.80
CA SER A 279 -8.75 -5.57 14.58
C SER A 279 -7.63 -6.30 15.33
N PRO A 280 -7.77 -6.62 16.63
CA PRO A 280 -6.76 -7.40 17.33
C PRO A 280 -6.68 -8.80 16.69
N SER A 281 -5.57 -9.09 16.02
CA SER A 281 -5.28 -10.42 15.52
C SER A 281 -5.07 -11.34 16.74
N THR A 282 -5.94 -12.34 16.90
CA THR A 282 -5.94 -13.29 18.01
C THR A 282 -4.62 -14.07 18.02
N THR A 283 -3.61 -13.54 18.70
CA THR A 283 -2.36 -14.26 18.94
C THR A 283 -2.65 -15.36 19.95
N ALA A 284 -2.90 -16.58 19.47
CA ALA A 284 -2.93 -17.76 20.31
C ALA A 284 -1.54 -17.97 20.91
N THR A 285 -1.35 -17.49 22.13
CA THR A 285 -0.15 -17.75 22.93
C THR A 285 -0.17 -19.22 23.36
N THR A 286 0.60 -20.07 22.68
CA THR A 286 0.93 -21.41 23.17
C THR A 286 2.00 -21.30 24.26
N THR A 287 1.56 -21.15 25.51
CA THR A 287 2.43 -21.37 26.67
C THR A 287 2.79 -22.85 26.77
N GLY A 288 4.03 -23.19 26.42
CA GLY A 288 4.65 -24.48 26.74
C GLY A 288 4.98 -24.56 28.22
N THR A 289 4.29 -25.43 28.95
CA THR A 289 4.66 -25.85 30.31
C THR A 289 5.68 -26.98 30.24
N ASN A 290 6.89 -26.72 30.73
CA ASN A 290 7.89 -27.77 31.02
C ASN A 290 7.42 -28.65 32.20
N PRO A 291 7.72 -29.96 32.20
CA PRO A 291 7.49 -30.82 33.35
C PRO A 291 8.65 -30.76 34.37
N PRO A 292 8.38 -30.87 35.69
CA PRO A 292 9.37 -30.80 36.76
C PRO A 292 10.13 -32.15 36.97
N PRO A 293 11.26 -32.15 37.71
CA PRO A 293 12.31 -33.17 37.64
C PRO A 293 11.97 -34.55 38.21
#